data_AF-A0A1S2M822-F1
#
_entry.id   AF-A0A1S2M822-F1
#
_cell.length_a   1.000
_cell.length_b   1.000
_cell.length_c   1.000
_cell.angle_alpha   90.00
_cell.angle_beta   90.00
_cell.angle_gamma   90.00
#
_symmetry.space_group_name_H-M   'P 1'
#
loop_
_entity.id
_entity.type
_entity.pdbx_description
1 polymer ?
#
loop_
_entity_poly.entity_id
_entity_poly.type
_entity_poly.pdbx_seq_one_letter_code
_entity_poly.pdbx_strand_id
1 'polypeptide(L)'
;MSNYSEKEIIAVAIKLLEESGAMTTTELKEALFEEMNPTGNDLGKNKNRTDTKFDQKVRNMVSHRENNELLKYCEYQKVGRNGVLRSKSLSKTQIDEVETQEVQERKRKKRNFRAKIVDFDEINARNKVLGQKGEEYVLQYEKERLPTELSDKVIHVAVEEGDGAGYDILSYDRSGKPKFLEVKTTTGPKYTPFYLSANEKSFLEVYKEDAEIVRVYNFNEQTGQADMYRISGKEFFDKMNVTPIAYKVTVKEE
;
A
#
# COMPACT_ATOMS: atom_id res chain seq x y z
N MET A 1 -32.47 -11.03 0.47
CA MET A 1 -31.64 -11.82 -0.46
C MET A 1 -30.20 -11.73 0.01
N SER A 2 -29.35 -12.72 -0.28
CA SER A 2 -27.92 -12.64 0.03
C SER A 2 -27.28 -11.53 -0.80
N ASN A 3 -26.29 -10.82 -0.26
CA ASN A 3 -25.66 -9.71 -0.98
C ASN A 3 -24.76 -10.21 -2.11
N TYR A 4 -24.24 -11.45 -2.00
CA TYR A 4 -23.44 -12.09 -3.04
C TYR A 4 -24.18 -13.25 -3.70
N SER A 5 -24.23 -13.22 -5.03
CA SER A 5 -24.63 -14.34 -5.86
C SER A 5 -23.60 -15.47 -5.78
N GLU A 6 -24.03 -16.69 -6.11
CA GLU A 6 -23.13 -17.85 -6.14
C GLU A 6 -22.01 -17.66 -7.17
N LYS A 7 -22.30 -17.00 -8.31
CA LYS A 7 -21.30 -16.68 -9.34
C LYS A 7 -20.20 -15.76 -8.83
N GLU A 8 -20.56 -14.73 -8.05
CA GLU A 8 -19.57 -13.82 -7.43
C GLU A 8 -18.69 -14.56 -6.43
N ILE A 9 -19.28 -15.41 -5.59
CA ILE A 9 -18.54 -16.24 -4.64
C ILE A 9 -17.59 -17.19 -5.38
N ILE A 10 -18.04 -17.82 -6.48
CA ILE A 10 -17.21 -18.71 -7.30
C ILE A 10 -16.03 -17.96 -7.91
N ALA A 11 -16.24 -16.77 -8.47
CA ALA A 11 -15.17 -15.97 -9.05
C ALA A 11 -14.07 -15.65 -8.03
N VAL A 12 -14.44 -15.21 -6.82
CA VAL A 12 -13.49 -14.94 -5.74
C VAL A 12 -12.84 -16.24 -5.24
N ALA A 13 -13.59 -17.35 -5.16
CA ALA A 13 -13.05 -18.64 -4.76
C ALA A 13 -11.99 -19.17 -5.74
N ILE A 14 -12.20 -19.00 -7.04
CA ILE A 14 -11.21 -19.35 -8.08
C ILE A 14 -9.94 -18.50 -7.88
N LYS A 15 -10.08 -17.18 -7.73
CA LYS A 15 -8.94 -16.27 -7.43
C LYS A 15 -8.15 -16.76 -6.22
N LEU A 16 -8.83 -16.97 -5.09
CA LEU A 16 -8.20 -17.36 -3.83
C LEU A 16 -7.46 -18.71 -3.95
N LEU A 17 -8.03 -19.64 -4.72
CA LEU A 17 -7.45 -20.95 -4.94
C LEU A 17 -6.23 -20.90 -5.87
N GLU A 18 -6.30 -20.15 -6.98
CA GLU A 18 -5.16 -19.97 -7.89
C GLU A 18 -3.95 -19.34 -7.19
N GLU A 19 -4.21 -18.30 -6.38
CA GLU A 19 -3.17 -17.61 -5.59
C GLU A 19 -2.57 -18.49 -4.49
N SER A 20 -3.32 -19.45 -3.95
CA SER A 20 -2.88 -20.29 -2.83
C SER A 20 -2.43 -21.69 -3.27
N GLY A 21 -2.73 -22.10 -4.51
CA GLY A 21 -2.54 -23.46 -5.02
C GLY A 21 -3.57 -24.46 -4.48
N ALA A 22 -3.66 -24.60 -3.17
CA ALA A 22 -4.60 -25.52 -2.51
C ALA A 22 -5.13 -24.96 -1.18
N MET A 23 -6.39 -25.26 -0.88
CA MET A 23 -7.08 -24.81 0.33
C MET A 23 -8.05 -25.87 0.83
N THR A 24 -8.16 -26.02 2.14
CA THR A 24 -9.25 -26.75 2.77
C THR A 24 -10.57 -25.98 2.61
N THR A 25 -11.70 -26.66 2.74
CA THR A 25 -13.02 -25.98 2.75
C THR A 25 -13.13 -24.95 3.90
N THR A 26 -12.41 -25.15 5.00
CA THR A 26 -12.35 -24.18 6.10
C THR A 26 -11.54 -22.94 5.72
N GLU A 27 -10.32 -23.12 5.22
CA GLU A 27 -9.47 -22.01 4.74
C GLU A 27 -10.18 -21.20 3.64
N LEU A 28 -10.91 -21.87 2.73
CA LEU A 28 -11.66 -21.17 1.68
C LEU A 28 -12.79 -20.30 2.26
N LYS A 29 -13.54 -20.79 3.26
CA LYS A 29 -14.60 -20.01 3.91
C LYS A 29 -14.03 -18.78 4.61
N GLU A 30 -12.97 -18.96 5.39
CA GLU A 30 -12.30 -17.87 6.12
C GLU A 30 -11.77 -16.82 5.15
N ALA A 31 -11.07 -17.24 4.09
CA ALA A 31 -10.53 -16.33 3.09
C ALA A 31 -11.63 -15.60 2.28
N LEU A 32 -12.73 -16.29 1.93
CA LEU A 32 -13.87 -15.65 1.27
C LEU A 32 -14.56 -14.64 2.18
N PHE A 33 -14.65 -14.93 3.47
CA PHE A 33 -15.22 -14.01 4.45
C PHE A 33 -14.36 -12.75 4.60
N GLU A 34 -13.04 -12.90 4.70
CA GLU A 34 -12.11 -11.77 4.75
C GLU A 34 -12.14 -10.93 3.47
N GLU A 35 -12.07 -11.56 2.29
CA GLU A 35 -11.97 -10.86 1.01
C GLU A 35 -13.31 -10.19 0.62
N MET A 36 -14.43 -10.87 0.84
CA MET A 36 -15.76 -10.38 0.41
C MET A 36 -16.48 -9.58 1.50
N ASN A 37 -16.02 -9.64 2.76
CA ASN A 37 -16.61 -8.94 3.90
C ASN A 37 -18.16 -8.98 3.91
N PRO A 38 -18.79 -10.16 3.96
CA PRO A 38 -20.24 -10.29 3.82
C PRO A 38 -20.98 -9.60 4.96
N THR A 39 -22.08 -8.92 4.62
CA THR A 39 -22.87 -8.13 5.58
C THR A 39 -24.36 -8.45 5.50
N GLY A 40 -25.14 -7.92 6.45
CA GLY A 40 -26.60 -8.00 6.42
C GLY A 40 -27.12 -9.44 6.47
N ASN A 41 -27.95 -9.82 5.49
CA ASN A 41 -28.61 -11.13 5.48
C ASN A 41 -27.62 -12.31 5.36
N ASP A 42 -26.40 -12.07 4.86
CA ASP A 42 -25.37 -13.11 4.76
C ASP A 42 -24.84 -13.57 6.12
N LEU A 43 -24.88 -12.68 7.13
CA LEU A 43 -24.55 -12.98 8.52
C LEU A 43 -25.70 -13.65 9.30
N GLY A 44 -26.87 -13.81 8.66
CA GLY A 44 -28.00 -14.48 9.29
C GLY A 44 -27.64 -15.92 9.69
N LYS A 45 -27.96 -16.31 10.93
CA LYS A 45 -27.74 -17.69 11.41
C LYS A 45 -28.83 -18.62 10.91
N ASN A 46 -28.48 -19.83 10.52
CA ASN A 46 -29.46 -20.87 10.22
C ASN A 46 -29.99 -21.50 11.52
N LYS A 47 -31.29 -21.83 11.56
CA LYS A 47 -31.88 -22.53 12.71
C LYS A 47 -31.14 -23.86 12.90
N ASN A 48 -30.60 -24.07 14.10
CA ASN A 48 -29.83 -25.27 14.51
C ASN A 48 -28.43 -25.43 13.90
N ARG A 49 -27.79 -24.35 13.40
CA ARG A 49 -26.38 -24.37 13.01
C ARG A 49 -25.59 -23.20 13.57
N THR A 50 -24.29 -23.39 13.73
CA THR A 50 -23.35 -22.36 14.17
C THR A 50 -22.82 -21.51 13.03
N ASP A 51 -23.03 -21.91 11.77
CA ASP A 51 -22.55 -21.26 10.56
C ASP A 51 -23.55 -20.25 9.97
N THR A 52 -23.03 -19.23 9.27
CA THR A 52 -23.82 -18.16 8.65
C THR A 52 -24.47 -18.61 7.34
N LYS A 53 -25.44 -17.84 6.82
CA LYS A 53 -25.98 -18.07 5.48
C LYS A 53 -24.91 -18.00 4.39
N PHE A 54 -23.89 -17.15 4.57
CA PHE A 54 -22.72 -17.10 3.69
C PHE A 54 -21.92 -18.41 3.74
N ASP A 55 -21.57 -18.87 4.94
CA ASP A 55 -20.84 -20.13 5.13
C ASP A 55 -21.59 -21.31 4.51
N GLN A 56 -22.92 -21.32 4.65
CA GLN A 56 -23.78 -22.34 4.07
C GLN A 56 -23.68 -22.35 2.54
N LYS A 57 -23.67 -21.18 1.90
CA LYS A 57 -23.52 -21.06 0.44
C LYS A 57 -22.17 -21.58 -0.02
N VAL A 58 -21.08 -21.17 0.63
CA VAL A 58 -19.73 -21.67 0.33
C VAL A 58 -19.65 -23.18 0.50
N ARG A 59 -20.23 -23.72 1.58
CA ARG A 59 -20.26 -25.16 1.84
C ARG A 59 -21.09 -25.90 0.79
N ASN A 60 -22.26 -25.37 0.42
CA ASN A 60 -23.13 -25.95 -0.60
C ASN A 60 -22.43 -26.01 -1.96
N MET A 61 -21.76 -24.92 -2.35
CA MET A 61 -20.93 -24.86 -3.55
C MET A 61 -19.93 -26.02 -3.55
N VAL A 62 -19.11 -26.18 -2.52
CA VAL A 62 -18.11 -27.27 -2.45
C VAL A 62 -18.76 -28.68 -2.40
N SER A 63 -19.97 -28.80 -1.85
CA SER A 63 -20.65 -30.10 -1.63
C SER A 63 -21.51 -30.57 -2.81
N HIS A 64 -22.11 -29.67 -3.59
CA HIS A 64 -22.99 -29.98 -4.72
C HIS A 64 -22.18 -30.06 -6.02
N ARG A 65 -21.61 -31.25 -6.28
CA ARG A 65 -20.55 -31.46 -7.27
C ARG A 65 -21.04 -31.58 -8.72
N GLU A 66 -22.31 -31.87 -8.93
CA GLU A 66 -22.81 -32.26 -10.26
C GLU A 66 -23.07 -31.07 -11.20
N ASN A 67 -22.99 -29.82 -10.73
CA ASN A 67 -23.18 -28.61 -11.56
C ASN A 67 -22.39 -27.37 -11.11
N ASN A 68 -21.30 -27.56 -10.34
CA ASN A 68 -20.54 -26.42 -9.80
C ASN A 68 -19.42 -25.97 -10.74
N GLU A 69 -19.53 -24.74 -11.23
CA GLU A 69 -18.54 -24.06 -12.07
C GLU A 69 -17.14 -24.02 -11.43
N LEU A 70 -17.03 -23.98 -10.09
CA LEU A 70 -15.76 -24.02 -9.36
C LEU A 70 -14.94 -25.28 -9.67
N LEU A 71 -15.58 -26.45 -9.79
CA LEU A 71 -14.90 -27.73 -10.05
C LEU A 71 -14.31 -27.81 -11.47
N LYS A 72 -14.64 -26.86 -12.36
CA LYS A 72 -13.92 -26.73 -13.63
C LYS A 72 -12.47 -26.30 -13.42
N TYR A 73 -12.20 -25.53 -12.37
CA TYR A 73 -10.89 -24.93 -12.04
C TYR A 73 -10.14 -25.67 -10.94
N CYS A 74 -10.83 -26.51 -10.17
CA CYS A 74 -10.22 -27.24 -9.06
C CYS A 74 -10.59 -28.71 -8.99
N GLU A 75 -9.73 -29.49 -8.35
CA GLU A 75 -9.98 -30.87 -7.96
C GLU A 75 -10.28 -30.94 -6.48
N TYR A 76 -11.33 -31.67 -6.11
CA TYR A 76 -11.67 -31.92 -4.71
C TYR A 76 -11.15 -33.28 -4.29
N GLN A 77 -10.41 -33.33 -3.18
CA GLN A 77 -9.92 -34.55 -2.57
C GLN A 77 -10.30 -34.57 -1.08
N LYS A 78 -10.79 -35.72 -0.60
CA LYS A 78 -11.01 -35.94 0.84
C LYS A 78 -9.71 -36.46 1.47
N VAL A 79 -9.14 -35.70 2.39
CA VAL A 79 -7.93 -36.06 3.14
C VAL A 79 -8.31 -36.17 4.62
N GLY A 80 -8.46 -37.40 5.10
CA GLY A 80 -8.98 -37.68 6.45
C GLY A 80 -10.41 -37.15 6.64
N ARG A 81 -10.59 -36.24 7.61
CA ARG A 81 -11.89 -35.58 7.89
C ARG A 81 -12.13 -34.33 7.04
N ASN A 82 -11.13 -33.85 6.31
CA ASN A 82 -11.17 -32.56 5.63
C ASN A 82 -11.34 -32.72 4.11
N GLY A 83 -12.06 -31.79 3.51
CA GLY A 83 -12.10 -31.59 2.07
C GLY A 83 -11.05 -30.58 1.64
N VAL A 84 -10.20 -30.96 0.70
CA VAL A 84 -9.14 -30.12 0.12
C VAL A 84 -9.51 -29.84 -1.34
N LEU A 85 -9.48 -28.56 -1.71
CA LEU A 85 -9.60 -28.08 -3.07
C LEU A 85 -8.19 -27.78 -3.57
N ARG A 86 -7.82 -28.34 -4.71
CA ARG A 86 -6.52 -28.14 -5.39
C ARG A 86 -6.76 -27.45 -6.72
N SER A 87 -6.03 -26.39 -7.03
CA SER A 87 -6.09 -25.78 -8.35
C SER A 87 -5.61 -26.76 -9.41
N LYS A 88 -6.32 -26.82 -10.54
CA LYS A 88 -5.89 -27.60 -11.72
C LYS A 88 -4.69 -26.98 -12.44
N SER A 89 -4.29 -25.75 -12.10
CA SER A 89 -3.10 -25.10 -12.64
C SER A 89 -1.80 -25.55 -11.95
N LEU A 90 -1.89 -26.36 -10.89
CA LEU A 90 -0.72 -26.99 -10.28
C LEU A 90 -0.09 -27.99 -11.25
N SER A 91 1.24 -28.10 -11.22
CA SER A 91 1.98 -29.02 -12.08
C SER A 91 1.57 -30.48 -11.79
N LYS A 92 1.04 -31.18 -12.81
CA LYS A 92 0.53 -32.56 -12.68
C LYS A 92 1.62 -33.65 -12.67
N THR A 93 2.89 -33.26 -12.75
CA THR A 93 4.02 -34.19 -12.86
C THR A 93 4.38 -34.66 -11.46
N GLN A 94 3.91 -35.87 -11.10
CA GLN A 94 4.03 -36.50 -9.78
C GLN A 94 5.41 -36.34 -9.11
N ILE A 95 5.47 -35.51 -8.08
CA ILE A 95 6.17 -35.74 -6.80
C ILE A 95 5.35 -34.97 -5.76
N ASP A 96 4.69 -35.66 -4.81
CA ASP A 96 3.88 -35.01 -3.75
C ASP A 96 4.66 -33.90 -3.01
N GLU A 97 6.00 -34.02 -2.95
CA GLU A 97 6.91 -33.03 -2.39
C GLU A 97 7.04 -31.77 -3.26
N VAL A 98 7.12 -31.89 -4.59
CA VAL A 98 7.24 -30.74 -5.51
C VAL A 98 5.93 -29.95 -5.55
N GLU A 99 4.79 -30.64 -5.60
CA GLU A 99 3.47 -29.97 -5.51
C GLU A 99 3.30 -29.26 -4.16
N THR A 100 3.77 -29.88 -3.06
CA THR A 100 3.74 -29.25 -1.73
C THR A 100 4.62 -28.00 -1.67
N GLN A 101 5.80 -28.03 -2.29
CA GLN A 101 6.68 -26.86 -2.41
C GLN A 101 6.02 -25.76 -3.25
N GLU A 102 5.41 -26.09 -4.38
CA GLU A 102 4.71 -25.12 -5.24
C GLU A 102 3.56 -24.42 -4.48
N VAL A 103 2.75 -25.18 -3.74
CA VAL A 103 1.67 -24.64 -2.88
C VAL A 103 2.24 -23.73 -1.79
N GLN A 104 3.32 -24.14 -1.13
CA GLN A 104 3.99 -23.30 -0.11
C GLN A 104 4.53 -22.01 -0.71
N GLU A 105 5.14 -22.06 -1.90
CA GLU A 105 5.63 -20.88 -2.60
C GLU A 105 4.50 -19.94 -3.00
N ARG A 106 3.38 -20.45 -3.53
CA ARG A 106 2.19 -19.65 -3.86
C ARG A 106 1.62 -18.97 -2.61
N LYS A 107 1.43 -19.70 -1.52
CA LYS A 107 1.01 -19.12 -0.22
C LYS A 107 2.00 -18.08 0.30
N ARG A 108 3.32 -18.29 0.13
CA ARG A 108 4.35 -17.31 0.49
C ARG A 108 4.26 -16.05 -0.37
N LYS A 109 4.14 -16.19 -1.70
CA LYS A 109 3.95 -15.07 -2.64
C LYS A 109 2.70 -14.29 -2.28
N LYS A 110 1.56 -14.95 -2.05
CA LYS A 110 0.31 -14.31 -1.63
C LYS A 110 0.47 -13.49 -0.34
N ARG A 111 1.19 -14.01 0.65
CA ARG A 111 1.49 -13.26 1.89
C ARG A 111 2.32 -12.00 1.62
N ASN A 112 3.25 -12.05 0.66
CA ASN A 112 4.10 -10.92 0.28
C ASN A 112 3.37 -9.87 -0.57
N PHE A 113 2.39 -10.29 -1.38
CA PHE A 113 1.62 -9.42 -2.27
C PHE A 113 0.24 -9.04 -1.71
N ARG A 114 0.05 -9.06 -0.39
CA ARG A 114 -1.21 -8.57 0.22
C ARG A 114 -1.41 -7.11 -0.18
N ALA A 115 -2.44 -6.87 -0.98
CA ALA A 115 -2.79 -5.54 -1.44
C ALA A 115 -3.11 -4.66 -0.22
N LYS A 116 -2.29 -3.63 -0.01
CA LYS A 116 -2.72 -2.44 0.72
C LYS A 116 -3.32 -1.53 -0.33
N ILE A 117 -4.63 -1.38 -0.33
CA ILE A 117 -5.27 -0.34 -1.15
C ILE A 117 -4.81 0.99 -0.53
N VAL A 118 -3.81 1.60 -1.15
CA VAL A 118 -3.39 2.97 -0.84
C VAL A 118 -4.11 3.83 -1.85
N ASP A 119 -5.12 4.57 -1.40
CA ASP A 119 -5.85 5.51 -2.25
C ASP A 119 -4.96 6.75 -2.48
N PHE A 120 -4.12 6.69 -3.52
CA PHE A 120 -3.21 7.77 -3.86
C PHE A 120 -3.96 9.04 -4.29
N ASP A 121 -5.17 8.93 -4.84
CA ASP A 121 -5.91 10.09 -5.33
C ASP A 121 -6.49 10.89 -4.16
N GLU A 122 -7.06 10.21 -3.16
CA GLU A 122 -7.54 10.84 -1.93
C GLU A 122 -6.38 11.40 -1.09
N ILE A 123 -5.27 10.66 -1.01
CA ILE A 123 -4.03 11.10 -0.38
C ILE A 123 -3.49 12.34 -1.07
N ASN A 124 -3.34 12.35 -2.40
CA ASN A 124 -2.78 13.47 -3.14
C ASN A 124 -3.63 14.74 -3.05
N ALA A 125 -4.96 14.63 -3.11
CA ALA A 125 -5.84 15.79 -3.05
C ALA A 125 -5.81 16.49 -1.68
N ARG A 126 -5.89 15.74 -0.57
CA ARG A 126 -5.76 16.33 0.78
C ARG A 126 -4.33 16.79 1.07
N ASN A 127 -3.33 16.04 0.57
CA ASN A 127 -1.94 16.37 0.80
C ASN A 127 -1.48 17.61 0.04
N LYS A 128 -2.14 18.03 -1.04
CA LYS A 128 -1.72 19.23 -1.78
C LYS A 128 -1.89 20.50 -0.95
N VAL A 129 -3.05 20.70 -0.33
CA VAL A 129 -3.31 21.88 0.52
C VAL A 129 -2.47 21.84 1.80
N LEU A 130 -2.37 20.67 2.44
CA LEU A 130 -1.54 20.48 3.63
C LEU A 130 -0.05 20.68 3.33
N GLY A 131 0.41 20.17 2.18
CA GLY A 131 1.77 20.32 1.67
C GLY A 131 2.14 21.78 1.52
N GLN A 132 1.34 22.54 0.76
CA GLN A 132 1.53 23.98 0.56
C GLN A 132 1.63 24.76 1.88
N LYS A 133 0.71 24.51 2.83
CA LYS A 133 0.78 25.17 4.15
C LYS A 133 2.07 24.83 4.92
N GLY A 134 2.55 23.60 4.77
CA GLY A 134 3.81 23.19 5.37
C GLY A 134 5.03 23.82 4.68
N GLU A 135 5.01 23.94 3.35
CA GLU A 135 6.03 24.67 2.60
C GLU A 135 6.08 26.13 3.02
N GLU A 136 4.94 26.81 3.12
CA GLU A 136 4.83 28.19 3.63
C GLU A 136 5.38 28.33 5.05
N TYR A 137 5.05 27.38 5.93
CA TYR A 137 5.56 27.33 7.30
C TYR A 137 7.09 27.24 7.33
N VAL A 138 7.68 26.34 6.52
CA VAL A 138 9.14 26.18 6.44
C VAL A 138 9.78 27.41 5.80
N LEU A 139 9.18 27.98 4.75
CA LEU A 139 9.68 29.18 4.08
C LEU A 139 9.79 30.34 5.06
N GLN A 140 8.76 30.58 5.87
CA GLN A 140 8.75 31.62 6.89
C GLN A 140 9.83 31.36 7.95
N TYR A 141 9.94 30.11 8.43
CA TYR A 141 10.98 29.72 9.37
C TYR A 141 12.40 29.96 8.82
N GLU A 142 12.64 29.65 7.54
CA GLU A 142 13.94 29.87 6.90
C GLU A 142 14.28 31.35 6.81
N LYS A 143 13.31 32.19 6.43
CA LYS A 143 13.49 33.65 6.36
C LYS A 143 13.78 34.26 7.73
N GLU A 144 13.11 33.79 8.78
CA GLU A 144 13.29 34.30 10.14
C GLU A 144 14.64 33.89 10.75
N ARG A 145 15.13 32.68 10.46
CA ARG A 145 16.39 32.20 11.06
C ARG A 145 17.66 32.73 10.39
N LEU A 146 17.54 33.24 9.16
CA LEU A 146 18.66 33.69 8.34
C LEU A 146 18.91 35.19 8.52
N PRO A 147 20.16 35.64 8.37
CA PRO A 147 20.44 37.08 8.27
C PRO A 147 19.75 37.66 7.03
N THR A 148 19.39 38.94 7.07
CA THR A 148 18.61 39.63 6.03
C THR A 148 19.15 39.41 4.61
N GLU A 149 20.48 39.45 4.46
CA GLU A 149 21.16 39.26 3.16
C GLU A 149 20.93 37.88 2.52
N LEU A 150 20.62 36.87 3.33
CA LEU A 150 20.32 35.50 2.89
C LEU A 150 18.82 35.22 2.90
N SER A 151 18.05 35.78 3.84
CA SER A 151 16.59 35.60 3.89
C SER A 151 15.90 36.11 2.63
N ASP A 152 16.40 37.20 2.06
CA ASP A 152 15.87 37.80 0.82
C ASP A 152 16.13 36.94 -0.41
N LYS A 153 17.03 35.96 -0.31
CA LYS A 153 17.38 35.02 -1.38
C LYS A 153 16.70 33.66 -1.23
N VAL A 154 15.91 33.44 -0.17
CA VAL A 154 15.17 32.18 0.01
C VAL A 154 14.01 32.14 -0.98
N ILE A 155 13.95 31.08 -1.80
CA ILE A 155 12.99 30.93 -2.91
C ILE A 155 12.09 29.73 -2.65
N HIS A 156 10.79 29.91 -2.90
CA HIS A 156 9.79 28.84 -2.91
C HIS A 156 9.71 28.24 -4.33
N VAL A 157 10.62 27.32 -4.62
CA VAL A 157 10.85 26.76 -5.95
C VAL A 157 9.64 25.98 -6.46
N ALA A 158 8.93 25.26 -5.60
CA ALA A 158 7.70 24.55 -5.98
C ALA A 158 6.62 25.48 -6.57
N VAL A 159 6.57 26.75 -6.15
CA VAL A 159 5.62 27.75 -6.68
C VAL A 159 6.12 28.36 -7.99
N GLU A 160 7.43 28.57 -8.14
CA GLU A 160 8.01 29.25 -9.31
C GLU A 160 8.24 28.31 -10.50
N GLU A 161 8.69 27.08 -10.25
CA GLU A 161 9.10 26.12 -11.28
C GLU A 161 8.21 24.87 -11.34
N GLY A 162 7.33 24.67 -10.35
CA GLY A 162 6.47 23.50 -10.21
C GLY A 162 7.21 22.25 -9.72
N ASP A 163 6.52 21.10 -9.76
CA ASP A 163 6.99 19.82 -9.19
C ASP A 163 8.22 19.20 -9.91
N GLY A 164 8.76 19.86 -10.93
CA GLY A 164 9.85 19.36 -11.78
C GLY A 164 11.25 19.51 -11.18
N ALA A 165 11.45 20.46 -10.25
CA ALA A 165 12.76 20.78 -9.69
C ALA A 165 13.31 19.69 -8.76
N GLY A 166 12.43 18.92 -8.12
CA GLY A 166 12.82 17.83 -7.20
C GLY A 166 13.10 18.27 -5.76
N TYR A 167 12.78 19.53 -5.42
CA TYR A 167 12.78 20.09 -4.07
C TYR A 167 11.81 21.29 -3.99
N ASP A 168 11.41 21.69 -2.79
CA ASP A 168 10.39 22.75 -2.60
C ASP A 168 10.98 24.14 -2.35
N ILE A 169 12.05 24.23 -1.55
CA ILE A 169 12.61 25.52 -1.10
C ILE A 169 14.13 25.54 -1.30
N LEU A 170 14.62 26.60 -1.95
CA LEU A 170 16.04 26.95 -1.93
C LEU A 170 16.31 27.87 -0.73
N SER A 171 17.17 27.41 0.17
CA SER A 171 17.60 28.14 1.36
C SER A 171 19.12 28.15 1.47
N TYR A 172 19.64 28.61 2.61
CA TYR A 172 21.06 28.73 2.90
C TYR A 172 21.37 28.27 4.32
N ASP A 173 22.60 27.82 4.55
CA ASP A 173 23.14 27.77 5.91
C ASP A 173 23.67 29.15 6.35
N ARG A 174 24.15 29.25 7.60
CA ARG A 174 24.67 30.52 8.14
C ARG A 174 25.96 31.00 7.46
N SER A 175 26.66 30.13 6.72
CA SER A 175 27.83 30.50 5.92
C SER A 175 27.46 31.01 4.52
N GLY A 176 26.18 30.93 4.14
CA GLY A 176 25.70 31.26 2.82
C GLY A 176 25.79 30.10 1.82
N LYS A 177 26.09 28.87 2.27
CA LYS A 177 26.06 27.69 1.40
C LYS A 177 24.60 27.34 1.07
N PRO A 178 24.23 27.14 -0.21
CA PRO A 178 22.88 26.74 -0.58
C PRO A 178 22.45 25.42 0.07
N LYS A 179 21.17 25.32 0.42
CA LYS A 179 20.49 24.12 0.91
C LYS A 179 19.19 23.92 0.15
N PHE A 180 18.99 22.70 -0.35
CA PHE A 180 17.78 22.31 -1.07
C PHE A 180 16.85 21.57 -0.11
N LEU A 181 15.66 22.10 0.13
CA LEU A 181 14.75 21.58 1.14
C LEU A 181 13.54 20.95 0.47
N GLU A 182 13.32 19.67 0.77
CA GLU A 182 12.12 18.92 0.44
C GLU A 182 11.21 18.85 1.68
N VAL A 183 10.02 19.43 1.62
CA VAL A 183 9.12 19.59 2.76
C VAL A 183 8.07 18.48 2.77
N LYS A 184 7.98 17.75 3.89
CA LYS A 184 7.03 16.65 4.04
C LYS A 184 6.17 16.83 5.28
N THR A 185 4.90 17.17 5.03
CA THR A 185 3.95 17.63 6.04
C THR A 185 2.91 16.57 6.37
N THR A 186 2.66 16.37 7.67
CA THR A 186 1.64 15.43 8.18
C THR A 186 0.93 16.02 9.39
N THR A 187 -0.37 15.76 9.54
CA THR A 187 -1.14 16.13 10.74
C THR A 187 -0.87 15.19 11.93
N GLY A 188 -0.39 13.98 11.67
CA GLY A 188 -0.04 12.99 12.69
C GLY A 188 1.35 13.20 13.31
N PRO A 189 1.72 12.32 14.27
CA PRO A 189 2.98 12.43 15.02
C PRO A 189 4.23 12.14 14.18
N LYS A 190 5.40 12.33 14.79
CA LYS A 190 6.74 12.20 14.18
C LYS A 190 6.94 10.96 13.31
N TYR A 191 6.37 9.82 13.69
CA TYR A 191 6.56 8.54 12.99
C TYR A 191 5.51 8.27 11.89
N THR A 192 4.61 9.22 11.63
CA THR A 192 3.66 9.13 10.52
C THR A 192 4.46 8.96 9.22
N PRO A 193 4.19 7.88 8.44
CA PRO A 193 4.81 7.69 7.14
C PRO A 193 4.56 8.87 6.21
N PHE A 194 5.49 9.09 5.31
CA PHE A 194 5.44 10.13 4.29
C PHE A 194 5.98 9.57 2.99
N TYR A 195 5.67 10.25 1.90
CA TYR A 195 5.92 9.75 0.55
C TYR A 195 6.85 10.70 -0.18
N LEU A 196 7.71 10.14 -1.02
CA LEU A 196 8.57 10.87 -1.93
C LEU A 196 8.23 10.45 -3.36
N SER A 197 8.22 11.41 -4.28
CA SER A 197 8.21 11.10 -5.70
C SER A 197 9.56 10.51 -6.12
N ALA A 198 9.58 9.86 -7.29
CA ALA A 198 10.83 9.36 -7.85
C ALA A 198 11.83 10.50 -8.11
N ASN A 199 11.34 11.67 -8.53
CA ASN A 199 12.16 12.84 -8.82
C ASN A 199 12.82 13.38 -7.54
N GLU A 200 12.05 13.57 -6.47
CA GLU A 200 12.56 14.06 -5.17
C GLU A 200 13.62 13.12 -4.59
N LYS A 201 13.35 11.81 -4.61
CA LYS A 201 14.34 10.83 -4.14
C LYS A 201 15.63 10.90 -4.96
N SER A 202 15.53 10.98 -6.29
CA SER A 202 16.68 11.10 -7.18
C SER A 202 17.46 12.39 -6.94
N PHE A 203 16.77 13.52 -6.76
CA PHE A 203 17.39 14.80 -6.45
C PHE A 203 18.17 14.73 -5.13
N LEU A 204 17.55 14.19 -4.08
CA LEU A 204 18.20 13.99 -2.77
C LEU A 204 19.43 13.08 -2.86
N GLU A 205 19.45 12.12 -3.79
CA GLU A 205 20.59 11.23 -4.04
C GLU A 205 21.75 11.96 -4.72
N VAL A 206 21.46 12.79 -5.71
CA VAL A 206 22.46 13.57 -6.45
C VAL A 206 23.06 14.67 -5.57
N TYR A 207 22.23 15.38 -4.80
CA TYR A 207 22.63 16.50 -3.96
C TYR A 207 22.75 16.13 -2.47
N LYS A 208 23.14 14.89 -2.17
CA LYS A 208 23.12 14.27 -0.83
C LYS A 208 23.76 15.08 0.31
N GLU A 209 24.73 15.93 0.00
CA GLU A 209 25.45 16.80 0.95
C GLU A 209 24.73 18.13 1.24
N ASP A 210 23.84 18.56 0.34
CA ASP A 210 23.20 19.88 0.36
C ASP A 210 21.67 19.83 0.33
N ALA A 211 21.09 18.67 0.03
CA ALA A 211 19.67 18.42 0.10
C ALA A 211 19.26 17.81 1.45
N GLU A 212 18.13 18.28 1.97
CA GLU A 212 17.54 17.86 3.23
C GLU A 212 16.04 17.63 3.09
N ILE A 213 15.51 16.64 3.80
CA ILE A 213 14.06 16.53 4.02
C ILE A 213 13.72 17.28 5.30
N VAL A 214 12.81 18.23 5.21
CA VAL A 214 12.22 18.94 6.34
C VAL A 214 10.90 18.26 6.69
N ARG A 215 10.88 17.49 7.78
CA ARG A 215 9.67 16.85 8.28
C ARG A 215 8.90 17.79 9.19
N VAL A 216 7.74 18.19 8.71
CA VAL A 216 6.73 18.95 9.46
C VAL A 216 5.66 17.96 9.93
N TYR A 217 5.45 17.86 11.23
CA TYR A 217 4.52 16.89 11.82
C TYR A 217 3.70 17.53 12.93
N ASN A 218 2.64 16.84 13.38
CA ASN A 218 1.63 17.41 14.26
C ASN A 218 1.07 18.75 13.72
N PHE A 219 1.01 18.91 12.40
CA PHE A 219 0.59 20.17 11.79
C PHE A 219 -0.89 20.43 12.08
N ASN A 220 -1.18 21.53 12.75
CA ASN A 220 -2.54 21.97 13.03
C ASN A 220 -2.95 23.00 11.97
N GLU A 221 -3.84 22.60 11.07
CA GLU A 221 -4.31 23.44 9.97
C GLU A 221 -5.08 24.69 10.37
N GLN A 222 -5.62 24.74 11.59
CA GLN A 222 -6.37 25.89 12.11
C GLN A 222 -5.45 26.91 12.76
N THR A 223 -4.41 26.47 13.46
CA THR A 223 -3.51 27.35 14.22
C THR A 223 -2.18 27.62 13.51
N GLY A 224 -1.83 26.84 12.49
CA GLY A 224 -0.52 26.89 11.81
C GLY A 224 0.64 26.37 12.67
N GLN A 225 0.36 25.76 13.84
CA GLN A 225 1.38 25.20 14.71
C GLN A 225 1.82 23.83 14.22
N ALA A 226 3.12 23.56 14.33
CA ALA A 226 3.70 22.29 13.97
C ALA A 226 5.00 22.04 14.72
N ASP A 227 5.40 20.77 14.77
CA ASP A 227 6.74 20.37 15.12
C ASP A 227 7.57 20.11 13.86
N MET A 228 8.89 20.28 13.94
CA MET A 228 9.76 20.13 12.78
C MET A 228 11.10 19.47 13.13
N TYR A 229 11.59 18.60 12.24
CA TYR A 229 12.96 18.11 12.25
C TYR A 229 13.51 17.95 10.83
N ARG A 230 14.84 17.86 10.71
CA ARG A 230 15.55 17.73 9.43
C ARG A 230 16.20 16.38 9.31
N ILE A 231 16.25 15.87 8.08
CA ILE A 231 16.93 14.64 7.71
C ILE A 231 17.87 15.01 6.55
N SER A 232 19.18 14.95 6.77
CA SER A 232 20.13 15.15 5.68
C SER A 232 20.00 14.05 4.62
N GLY A 233 20.35 14.33 3.37
CA GLY A 233 20.41 13.31 2.33
C GLY A 233 21.25 12.10 2.77
N LYS A 234 22.38 12.33 3.47
CA LYS A 234 23.17 11.26 4.07
C LYS A 234 22.39 10.39 5.05
N GLU A 235 21.76 11.01 6.03
CA GLU A 235 20.95 10.29 7.00
C GLU A 235 19.77 9.56 6.38
N PHE A 236 19.15 10.14 5.35
CA PHE A 236 18.05 9.51 4.64
C PHE A 236 18.45 8.15 4.06
N PHE A 237 19.54 8.10 3.29
CA PHE A 237 19.99 6.86 2.66
C PHE A 237 20.62 5.85 3.64
N ASP A 238 21.14 6.31 4.77
CA ASP A 238 21.82 5.44 5.73
C ASP A 238 20.86 4.86 6.79
N LYS A 239 19.77 5.57 7.14
CA LYS A 239 18.92 5.23 8.31
C LYS A 239 17.44 5.05 8.03
N MET A 240 16.92 5.45 6.86
CA MET A 240 15.49 5.39 6.58
C MET A 240 15.09 4.13 5.81
N ASN A 241 13.93 3.57 6.16
CA ASN A 241 13.32 2.46 5.42
C ASN A 241 12.48 3.00 4.27
N VAL A 242 12.96 2.84 3.04
CA VAL A 242 12.24 3.26 1.83
C VAL A 242 11.63 2.02 1.16
N THR A 243 10.31 2.00 1.03
CA THR A 243 9.58 0.94 0.32
C THR A 243 9.04 1.51 -0.99
N PRO A 244 9.40 0.95 -2.16
CA PRO A 244 8.77 1.35 -3.42
C PRO A 244 7.28 1.02 -3.43
N ILE A 245 6.45 2.01 -3.77
CA ILE A 245 4.98 1.88 -3.77
C ILE A 245 4.36 2.04 -5.17
N ALA A 246 5.05 2.71 -6.09
CA ALA A 246 4.63 2.95 -7.46
C ALA A 246 5.84 3.00 -8.39
N TYR A 247 5.65 2.58 -9.63
CA TYR A 247 6.67 2.62 -10.69
C TYR A 247 6.07 3.24 -11.95
N LYS A 248 6.80 4.16 -12.58
CA LYS A 248 6.49 4.65 -13.92
C LYS A 248 7.10 3.67 -14.93
N VAL A 249 6.27 3.10 -15.79
CA VAL A 249 6.70 2.16 -16.84
C VAL A 249 6.56 2.84 -18.19
N THR A 250 7.61 2.78 -19.00
CA THR A 250 7.61 3.24 -20.40
C THR A 250 8.04 2.10 -21.31
N VAL A 251 7.46 2.03 -22.51
CA VAL A 251 7.92 1.11 -23.55
C VAL A 251 9.24 1.66 -24.11
N LYS A 252 10.24 0.79 -24.31
CA LYS A 252 11.47 1.18 -25.00
C LYS A 252 11.17 1.28 -26.49
N GLU A 253 11.52 2.39 -27.12
CA GLU A 253 11.59 2.44 -28.58
C GLU A 253 12.72 1.51 -29.03
N GLU A 254 12.41 0.61 -29.98
CA GLU A 254 13.37 -0.31 -30.60
C GLU A 254 14.21 0.36 -31.69
#